data_AF-A0A2G2ZH16-F1
#
_entry.id   AF-A0A2G2ZH16-F1
#
_cell.length_a   1.000
_cell.length_b   1.000
_cell.length_c   1.000
_cell.angle_alpha   90.00
_cell.angle_beta   90.00
_cell.angle_gamma   90.00
#
_symmetry.space_group_name_H-M   'P 1'
#
loop_
_entity.id
_entity.type
_entity.pdbx_description
1 polymer ?
#
loop_
_entity_poly.entity_id
_entity_poly.type
_entity_poly.pdbx_seq_one_letter_code
_entity_poly.pdbx_strand_id
1 'polypeptide(L)'
;MDGIWLHTKSRERMADATEGFLNEPIRRSLIQVLNTLWEKVPRCKIHDLVRDLTIEIALEVKFFDIYDPRKHSISSFCLRHVIHGQGQRYLSLDFSKLKLRSIMLYDRYFFKLGLINFHNEFQHVYVLHLVIHSVTKLPDVIGNLYHLKFLALKGIHNFPSSLGNLKNLQTLHVNEYILLCKLPPKTALQINVRHFIAPYSKPLKRISKLTSLQLLSGISYDQWKDVYFVNLVNL
;
A
#
# COMPACT_ATOMS: atom_id res chain seq x y z
N MET A 1 6.04 10.29 0.49
CA MET A 1 4.88 10.32 -0.43
C MET A 1 3.58 9.88 0.28
N ASP A 2 3.38 10.34 1.51
CA ASP A 2 2.24 11.14 1.99
C ASP A 2 1.00 11.16 1.11
N GLY A 3 0.07 10.28 1.47
CA GLY A 3 -1.33 10.45 1.11
C GLY A 3 -1.91 11.68 1.79
N ILE A 4 -1.88 12.82 1.08
CA ILE A 4 -2.79 13.93 1.30
C ILE A 4 -4.10 13.53 0.62
N TRP A 5 -5.06 13.03 1.39
CA TRP A 5 -6.43 12.83 0.92
C TRP A 5 -7.26 14.02 1.39
N LEU A 6 -7.43 15.03 0.54
CA LEU A 6 -8.40 16.09 0.78
C LEU A 6 -9.76 15.67 0.20
N HIS A 7 -10.80 15.82 1.01
CA HIS A 7 -12.19 15.68 0.56
C HIS A 7 -12.52 16.82 -0.42
N THR A 8 -12.68 16.52 -1.71
CA THR A 8 -13.29 17.45 -2.66
C THR A 8 -14.78 17.18 -2.75
N LYS A 9 -15.57 18.24 -2.49
CA LYS A 9 -17.01 18.32 -2.71
C LYS A 9 -17.25 18.61 -4.19
N SER A 10 -17.04 17.64 -5.07
CA SER A 10 -17.56 17.66 -6.44
C SER A 10 -17.39 16.28 -7.06
N ARG A 11 -18.31 15.96 -7.97
CA ARG A 11 -18.50 14.64 -8.58
C ARG A 11 -17.45 14.35 -9.66
N GLU A 12 -16.17 14.55 -9.35
CA GLU A 12 -15.05 14.18 -10.22
C GLU A 12 -14.47 12.83 -9.75
N ARG A 13 -14.19 11.93 -10.70
CA ARG A 13 -13.71 10.58 -10.38
C ARG A 13 -12.36 10.70 -9.67
N MET A 14 -12.22 10.02 -8.54
CA MET A 14 -11.01 10.04 -7.71
C MET A 14 -9.74 9.61 -8.47
N ALA A 15 -9.87 8.81 -9.54
CA ALA A 15 -8.78 8.44 -10.45
C ALA A 15 -8.25 9.66 -11.23
N ASP A 16 -9.16 10.48 -11.77
CA ASP A 16 -8.85 11.70 -12.53
C ASP A 16 -8.21 12.76 -11.61
N ALA A 17 -8.68 12.85 -10.36
CA ALA A 17 -8.06 13.69 -9.33
C ALA A 17 -6.63 13.23 -8.97
N THR A 18 -6.35 11.91 -8.96
CA THR A 18 -4.99 11.40 -8.72
C THR A 18 -4.02 11.64 -9.86
N GLU A 19 -4.45 11.58 -11.11
CA GLU A 19 -3.60 11.92 -12.27
C GLU A 19 -3.28 13.42 -12.30
N GLY A 20 -4.20 14.28 -11.83
CA GLY A 20 -3.98 15.70 -11.63
C GLY A 20 -2.80 16.04 -10.70
N PHE A 21 -2.51 15.22 -9.69
CA PHE A 21 -1.44 15.51 -8.72
C PHE A 21 -0.03 15.36 -9.29
N LEU A 22 0.17 14.51 -10.29
CA LEU A 22 1.48 14.36 -10.94
C LEU A 22 1.68 15.39 -12.05
N ASN A 23 0.61 15.97 -12.59
CA ASN A 23 0.69 16.92 -13.69
C ASN A 23 1.47 18.19 -13.35
N GLU A 24 1.28 18.74 -12.15
CA GLU A 24 2.00 19.96 -11.75
C GLU A 24 3.50 19.71 -11.54
N PRO A 25 3.94 18.67 -10.81
CA PRO A 25 5.37 18.35 -10.70
C PRO A 25 6.00 17.98 -12.04
N ILE A 26 5.27 17.32 -12.93
CA ILE A 26 5.74 17.01 -14.29
C ILE A 26 5.92 18.30 -15.10
N ARG A 27 4.93 19.21 -15.09
CA ARG A 27 5.00 20.50 -15.80
C ARG A 27 6.13 21.39 -15.30
N ARG A 28 6.47 21.28 -14.02
CA ARG A 28 7.60 22.01 -13.41
C ARG A 28 8.93 21.29 -13.53
N SER A 29 8.99 20.18 -14.27
CA SER A 29 10.19 19.36 -14.44
C SER A 29 10.77 18.81 -13.13
N LEU A 30 9.98 18.75 -12.06
CA LEU A 30 10.36 18.13 -10.79
C LEU A 30 10.29 16.60 -10.88
N ILE A 31 9.39 16.09 -11.73
CA ILE A 31 9.21 14.68 -12.03
C ILE A 31 9.34 14.48 -13.54
N GLN A 32 10.27 13.61 -13.95
CA GLN A 32 10.44 13.19 -15.33
C GLN A 32 9.61 11.94 -15.62
N VAL A 33 8.84 11.93 -16.70
CA VAL A 33 8.15 10.74 -17.19
C VAL A 33 9.13 9.90 -18.00
N LEU A 34 9.31 8.62 -17.63
CA LEU A 34 10.23 7.70 -18.30
C LEU A 34 9.55 6.87 -19.37
N ASN A 35 8.25 6.60 -19.24
CA ASN A 35 7.49 5.91 -20.28
C ASN A 35 6.00 6.26 -20.15
N THR A 36 5.27 6.22 -21.26
CA THR A 36 3.80 6.33 -21.32
C THR A 36 3.23 5.06 -21.94
N LEU A 37 2.35 4.35 -21.22
CA LEU A 37 1.61 3.20 -21.77
C LEU A 37 0.13 3.55 -21.72
N TRP A 38 -0.53 3.54 -22.88
CA TRP A 38 -1.96 3.85 -23.04
C TRP A 38 -2.39 5.10 -22.27
N GLU A 39 -1.71 6.23 -22.54
CA GLU A 39 -1.98 7.54 -21.94
C GLU A 39 -1.81 7.66 -20.42
N LYS A 40 -1.44 6.56 -19.73
CA LYS A 40 -1.03 6.56 -18.33
C LYS A 40 0.47 6.75 -18.23
N VAL A 41 0.92 7.35 -17.12
CA VAL A 41 2.33 7.53 -16.76
C VAL A 41 2.79 6.34 -15.90
N PRO A 42 3.24 5.19 -16.48
CA PRO A 42 3.61 4.00 -15.73
C PRO A 42 4.90 4.15 -14.93
N ARG A 43 5.82 5.04 -15.33
CA ARG A 43 7.11 5.21 -14.66
C ARG A 43 7.54 6.66 -14.70
N CYS A 44 7.89 7.18 -13.53
CA CYS A 44 8.47 8.50 -13.38
C CYS A 44 9.76 8.43 -12.57
N LYS A 45 10.60 9.45 -12.71
CA LYS A 45 11.87 9.63 -11.97
C LYS A 45 11.92 11.05 -11.43
N ILE A 46 12.38 11.21 -10.20
CA ILE A 46 12.76 12.51 -9.64
C ILE A 46 14.26 12.69 -9.87
N HIS A 47 14.67 13.88 -10.32
CA HIS A 47 16.09 14.21 -10.46
C HIS A 47 16.81 14.16 -9.10
N ASP A 48 18.06 13.71 -9.05
CA ASP A 48 18.77 13.48 -7.79
C ASP A 48 18.82 14.75 -6.92
N LEU A 49 19.12 15.92 -7.50
CA LEU A 49 19.08 17.21 -6.77
C LEU A 49 17.70 17.55 -6.18
N VAL A 50 16.62 17.29 -6.92
CA VAL A 50 15.25 17.56 -6.44
C VAL A 50 14.87 16.58 -5.33
N ARG A 51 15.30 15.31 -5.47
CA ARG A 51 15.10 14.29 -4.44
C ARG A 51 15.81 14.70 -3.16
N ASP A 52 17.08 15.08 -3.25
CA ASP A 52 17.91 15.38 -2.08
C ASP A 52 17.36 16.62 -1.36
N LEU A 53 16.99 17.68 -2.09
CA LEU A 53 16.28 18.84 -1.53
C LEU A 53 14.94 18.46 -0.88
N THR A 54 14.16 17.57 -1.51
CA THR A 54 12.89 17.10 -0.94
C THR A 54 13.09 16.33 0.36
N ILE A 55 14.14 15.52 0.45
CA ILE A 55 14.50 14.78 1.67
C ILE A 55 14.89 15.76 2.77
N GLU A 56 15.72 16.75 2.46
CA GLU A 56 16.16 17.77 3.42
C GLU A 56 14.97 18.52 4.01
N ILE A 57 14.10 19.08 3.16
CA ILE A 57 12.87 19.77 3.60
C ILE A 57 11.97 18.83 4.40
N ALA A 58 11.79 17.59 3.96
CA ALA A 58 10.93 16.62 4.65
C ALA A 58 11.43 16.27 6.06
N LEU A 59 12.74 16.21 6.26
CA LEU A 59 13.35 15.98 7.58
C LEU A 59 13.22 17.22 8.46
N GLU A 60 13.43 18.42 7.91
CA GLU A 60 13.28 19.69 8.63
C GLU A 60 11.85 19.87 9.17
N VAL A 61 10.85 19.60 8.32
CA VAL A 61 9.42 19.71 8.70
C VAL A 61 8.88 18.45 9.39
N LYS A 62 9.75 17.49 9.73
CA LYS A 62 9.40 16.24 10.45
C LYS A 62 8.29 15.43 9.78
N PHE A 63 8.31 15.42 8.46
CA PHE A 63 7.29 14.79 7.63
C PHE A 63 7.30 13.26 7.70
N PHE A 64 8.51 12.70 7.79
CA PHE A 64 8.80 11.31 8.09
C PHE A 64 10.05 11.21 8.97
N ASP A 65 10.23 10.06 9.59
CA ASP A 65 11.48 9.67 10.24
C ASP A 65 12.05 8.42 9.55
N ILE A 66 13.38 8.36 9.44
CA ILE A 66 14.11 7.20 8.90
C ILE A 66 14.70 6.46 10.08
N TYR A 67 14.32 5.20 10.25
CA TYR A 67 14.87 4.37 11.32
C TYR A 67 16.38 4.17 11.14
N ASP A 68 17.15 4.66 12.12
CA ASP A 68 18.59 4.41 12.24
C ASP A 68 18.85 3.28 13.26
N PRO A 69 19.28 2.09 12.80
CA PRO A 69 19.54 0.97 13.69
C PRO A 69 20.65 1.21 14.73
N ARG A 70 21.51 2.21 14.52
CA ARG A 70 22.58 2.58 15.46
C ARG A 70 22.02 3.34 16.66
N LYS A 71 21.03 4.21 16.43
CA LYS A 71 20.35 4.97 17.48
C LYS A 71 19.31 4.14 18.23
N HIS A 72 18.74 3.15 17.54
CA HIS A 72 17.67 2.29 18.07
C HIS A 72 16.54 3.09 18.74
N SER A 73 16.19 4.22 18.14
CA SER A 73 15.13 5.11 18.57
C SER A 73 14.48 5.77 17.36
N ILE A 74 13.26 6.24 17.55
CA ILE A 74 12.44 6.91 16.55
C ILE A 74 11.80 8.14 17.18
N SER A 75 11.65 9.19 16.39
CA SER A 75 11.00 10.42 16.77
C SER A 75 9.53 10.18 17.13
N SER A 76 9.10 10.64 18.30
CA SER A 76 7.69 10.58 18.69
C SER A 76 6.81 11.62 17.98
N PHE A 77 7.43 12.58 17.30
CA PHE A 77 6.74 13.66 16.60
C PHE A 77 6.40 13.31 15.16
N CYS A 78 7.11 12.36 14.56
CA CYS A 78 6.90 11.94 13.19
C CYS A 78 5.77 10.91 13.13
N LEU A 79 4.79 11.16 12.27
CA LEU A 79 3.66 10.24 12.08
C LEU A 79 3.94 9.15 11.04
N ARG A 80 5.12 9.18 10.41
CA ARG A 80 5.46 8.36 9.25
C ARG A 80 6.87 7.84 9.36
N HIS A 81 7.03 6.52 9.31
CA HIS A 81 8.32 5.87 9.47
C HIS A 81 8.73 5.13 8.20
N VAL A 82 10.01 5.26 7.86
CA VAL A 82 10.66 4.56 6.76
C VAL A 82 11.80 3.71 7.32
N ILE A 83 11.85 2.43 6.94
CA ILE A 83 12.79 1.45 7.47
C ILE A 83 13.49 0.76 6.31
N HIS A 84 14.80 0.95 6.17
CA HIS A 84 15.60 0.34 5.09
C HIS A 84 16.42 -0.88 5.54
N GLY A 85 16.53 -1.13 6.84
CA GLY A 85 17.30 -2.24 7.39
C GLY A 85 16.95 -2.49 8.84
N GLN A 86 17.25 -3.71 9.31
CA GLN A 86 17.04 -4.14 10.69
C GLN A 86 15.57 -3.99 11.14
N GLY A 87 14.62 -4.34 10.27
CA GLY A 87 13.18 -4.22 10.52
C GLY A 87 12.73 -5.00 11.75
N GLN A 88 13.38 -6.11 12.09
CA GLN A 88 13.12 -6.83 13.35
C GLN A 88 13.47 -5.99 14.59
N ARG A 89 14.58 -5.24 14.56
CA ARG A 89 14.96 -4.32 15.64
C ARG A 89 14.05 -3.08 15.69
N TYR A 90 13.52 -2.64 14.57
CA TYR A 90 12.50 -1.60 14.57
C TYR A 90 11.23 -2.09 15.30
N LEU A 91 10.77 -3.30 14.99
CA LEU A 91 9.57 -3.88 15.59
C LEU A 91 9.70 -4.22 17.09
N SER A 92 10.92 -4.19 17.65
CA SER A 92 11.14 -4.34 19.09
C SER A 92 11.05 -3.03 19.87
N LEU A 93 10.83 -1.90 19.19
CA LEU A 93 10.62 -0.61 19.85
C LEU A 93 9.25 -0.57 20.53
N ASP A 94 9.14 0.28 21.55
CA ASP A 94 7.85 0.60 22.16
C ASP A 94 7.11 1.62 21.29
N PHE A 95 5.99 1.20 20.70
CA PHE A 95 5.15 2.07 19.89
C PHE A 95 3.90 2.55 20.64
N SER A 96 3.72 2.19 21.92
CA SER A 96 2.51 2.47 22.70
C SER A 96 2.13 3.97 22.76
N LYS A 97 3.11 4.86 22.71
CA LYS A 97 2.93 6.32 22.75
C LYS A 97 2.84 6.96 21.36
N LEU A 98 3.07 6.19 20.30
CA LEU A 98 3.17 6.70 18.94
C LEU A 98 1.83 6.66 18.23
N LYS A 99 1.54 7.71 17.45
CA LYS A 99 0.32 7.82 16.63
C LYS A 99 0.63 7.64 15.16
N LEU A 100 1.33 6.55 14.83
CA LEU A 100 1.80 6.31 13.47
C LEU A 100 0.65 6.20 12.48
N ARG A 101 0.80 6.92 11.37
CA ARG A 101 -0.13 6.95 10.24
C ARG A 101 0.41 6.21 9.03
N SER A 102 1.74 6.14 8.87
CA SER A 102 2.38 5.47 7.74
C SER A 102 3.60 4.70 8.18
N ILE A 103 3.73 3.47 7.68
CA ILE A 103 4.91 2.63 7.89
C ILE A 103 5.33 2.04 6.56
N MET A 104 6.59 2.26 6.20
CA MET A 104 7.18 1.73 4.98
C MET A 104 8.46 0.95 5.33
N LEU A 105 8.40 -0.37 5.20
CA LEU A 105 9.49 -1.28 5.54
C LEU A 105 10.07 -1.91 4.27
N TYR A 106 11.29 -1.54 3.94
CA TYR A 106 12.09 -1.91 2.76
C TYR A 106 13.35 -2.72 3.12
N ASP A 107 13.38 -3.35 4.28
CA ASP A 107 14.51 -4.15 4.73
C ASP A 107 14.66 -5.44 3.91
N ARG A 108 15.77 -5.53 3.18
CA ARG A 108 16.10 -6.68 2.32
C ARG A 108 16.29 -8.00 3.08
N TYR A 109 16.55 -7.91 4.37
CA TYR A 109 16.77 -9.07 5.25
C TYR A 109 15.56 -9.35 6.16
N PHE A 110 14.41 -8.74 5.87
CA PHE A 110 13.20 -8.97 6.63
C PHE A 110 12.45 -10.21 6.12
N PHE A 111 12.51 -11.29 6.91
CA PHE A 111 11.91 -12.59 6.56
C PHE A 111 10.79 -13.05 7.50
N LYS A 112 10.58 -12.38 8.64
CA LYS A 112 9.70 -12.85 9.73
C LYS A 112 8.57 -11.86 10.01
N LEU A 113 7.45 -12.07 9.32
CA LEU A 113 6.23 -11.28 9.53
C LEU A 113 5.46 -11.66 10.80
N GLY A 114 5.61 -12.90 11.28
CA GLY A 114 4.91 -13.41 12.47
C GLY A 114 5.28 -12.73 13.79
N LEU A 115 6.31 -11.86 13.79
CA LEU A 115 6.70 -11.06 14.95
C LEU A 115 5.93 -9.73 15.04
N ILE A 116 5.18 -9.33 14.00
CA ILE A 116 4.47 -8.07 14.03
C ILE A 116 3.17 -8.21 14.82
N ASN A 117 3.10 -7.48 15.95
CA ASN A 117 1.87 -7.37 16.73
C ASN A 117 1.11 -6.09 16.35
N PHE A 118 0.18 -6.21 15.39
CA PHE A 118 -0.63 -5.08 14.93
C PHE A 118 -1.72 -4.62 15.91
N HIS A 119 -1.93 -5.32 17.03
CA HIS A 119 -3.17 -5.19 17.80
C HIS A 119 -3.32 -3.86 18.57
N ASN A 120 -2.25 -3.35 19.19
CA ASN A 120 -2.35 -2.18 20.10
C ASN A 120 -1.60 -0.95 19.59
N GLU A 121 -0.51 -1.15 18.86
CA GLU A 121 0.44 -0.08 18.53
C GLU A 121 0.17 0.60 17.19
N PHE A 122 -0.52 -0.08 16.29
CA PHE A 122 -0.69 0.35 14.90
C PHE A 122 -2.12 0.74 14.55
N GLN A 123 -2.97 0.98 15.55
CA GLN A 123 -4.40 1.27 15.36
C GLN A 123 -4.67 2.50 14.49
N HIS A 124 -3.74 3.46 14.46
CA HIS A 124 -3.87 4.71 13.70
C HIS A 124 -3.23 4.67 12.30
N VAL A 125 -2.76 3.50 11.84
CA VAL A 125 -2.05 3.37 10.56
C VAL A 125 -3.05 3.40 9.40
N TYR A 126 -2.82 4.32 8.46
CA TYR A 126 -3.58 4.48 7.23
C TYR A 126 -2.85 3.89 6.02
N VAL A 127 -1.52 3.88 6.05
CA VAL A 127 -0.65 3.43 4.97
C VAL A 127 0.35 2.41 5.52
N LEU A 128 0.30 1.19 4.98
CA LEU A 128 1.24 0.14 5.33
C LEU A 128 1.88 -0.41 4.06
N HIS A 129 3.20 -0.31 3.98
CA HIS A 129 4.00 -0.92 2.94
C HIS A 129 5.03 -1.86 3.57
N LEU A 130 4.93 -3.15 3.29
CA LEU A 130 5.87 -4.16 3.77
C LEU A 130 6.51 -4.92 2.60
N VAL A 131 7.83 -4.86 2.52
CA VAL A 131 8.62 -5.69 1.63
C VAL A 131 9.23 -6.83 2.43
N ILE A 132 8.84 -8.06 2.07
CA ILE A 132 9.26 -9.28 2.76
C ILE A 132 9.95 -10.18 1.74
N HIS A 133 11.14 -10.64 2.06
CA HIS A 133 11.96 -11.46 1.17
C HIS A 133 11.78 -12.96 1.38
N SER A 134 10.69 -13.36 2.06
CA SER A 134 10.24 -14.74 2.20
C SER A 134 8.82 -14.89 1.66
N VAL A 135 8.51 -16.06 1.10
CA VAL A 135 7.14 -16.42 0.74
C VAL A 135 6.41 -16.79 2.03
N THR A 136 5.47 -15.96 2.47
CA THR A 136 4.83 -16.12 3.78
C THR A 136 3.31 -15.90 3.76
N LYS A 137 2.67 -16.29 4.87
CA LYS A 137 1.26 -15.97 5.18
C LYS A 137 1.21 -14.63 5.90
N LEU A 138 0.30 -13.76 5.49
CA LEU A 138 -0.01 -12.53 6.22
C LEU A 138 -0.75 -12.89 7.54
N PRO A 139 -0.28 -12.44 8.71
CA PRO A 139 -0.87 -12.81 9.99
C PRO A 139 -2.30 -12.28 10.14
N ASP A 140 -3.12 -13.01 10.89
CA ASP A 140 -4.53 -12.66 11.08
C ASP A 140 -4.70 -11.29 11.78
N VAL A 141 -3.70 -10.84 12.55
CA VAL A 141 -3.69 -9.54 13.25
C VAL A 141 -3.78 -8.35 12.28
N ILE A 142 -3.50 -8.53 10.97
CA ILE A 142 -3.68 -7.46 9.98
C ILE A 142 -5.09 -6.88 9.99
N GLY A 143 -6.10 -7.71 10.28
CA GLY A 143 -7.51 -7.30 10.31
C GLY A 143 -7.85 -6.28 11.40
N ASN A 144 -6.92 -6.01 12.32
CA ASN A 144 -7.08 -5.03 13.39
C ASN A 144 -6.72 -3.61 12.93
N LEU A 145 -6.15 -3.43 11.74
CA LEU A 145 -5.81 -2.12 11.18
C LEU A 145 -7.04 -1.48 10.53
N TYR A 146 -8.07 -1.19 11.31
CA TYR A 146 -9.39 -0.74 10.82
C TYR A 146 -9.34 0.60 10.07
N HIS A 147 -8.35 1.46 10.35
CA HIS A 147 -8.14 2.73 9.64
C HIS A 147 -7.33 2.60 8.34
N LEU A 148 -6.83 1.41 8.03
CA LEU A 148 -5.95 1.21 6.87
C LEU A 148 -6.69 1.52 5.56
N LYS A 149 -6.11 2.42 4.77
CA LYS A 149 -6.60 2.82 3.44
C LYS A 149 -5.73 2.27 2.31
N PHE A 150 -4.44 2.09 2.58
CA PHE A 150 -3.48 1.60 1.59
C PHE A 150 -2.64 0.47 2.18
N LEU A 151 -2.65 -0.68 1.52
CA LEU A 151 -1.86 -1.85 1.87
C LEU A 151 -1.04 -2.28 0.65
N ALA A 152 0.29 -2.11 0.74
CA ALA A 152 1.25 -2.65 -0.22
C ALA A 152 2.09 -3.75 0.43
N LEU A 153 2.14 -4.91 -0.22
CA LEU A 153 2.80 -6.10 0.31
C LEU A 153 3.64 -6.76 -0.79
N LYS A 154 4.88 -7.14 -0.47
CA LYS A 154 5.72 -7.99 -1.33
C LYS A 154 6.17 -9.21 -0.54
N GLY A 155 6.09 -10.39 -1.15
CA GLY A 155 6.42 -11.67 -0.51
C GLY A 155 5.23 -12.39 0.13
N ILE A 156 4.01 -11.89 -0.04
CA ILE A 156 2.81 -12.50 0.58
C ILE A 156 2.14 -13.45 -0.40
N HIS A 157 2.08 -14.73 -0.04
CA HIS A 157 1.37 -15.73 -0.84
C HIS A 157 -0.03 -16.03 -0.27
N ASN A 158 -0.19 -16.14 1.05
CA ASN A 158 -1.48 -16.49 1.66
C ASN A 158 -2.05 -15.33 2.48
N PHE A 159 -3.31 -14.99 2.23
CA PHE A 159 -4.03 -13.98 2.99
C PHE A 159 -4.96 -14.59 4.04
N PRO A 160 -5.08 -13.97 5.23
CA PRO A 160 -5.96 -14.41 6.29
C PRO A 160 -7.42 -14.03 6.01
N SER A 161 -8.37 -14.71 6.66
CA SER A 161 -9.79 -14.36 6.60
C SER A 161 -10.06 -12.96 7.16
N SER A 162 -9.30 -12.54 8.16
CA SER A 162 -9.38 -11.22 8.80
C SER A 162 -9.05 -10.06 7.87
N LEU A 163 -8.49 -10.31 6.66
CA LEU A 163 -8.39 -9.29 5.62
C LEU A 163 -9.75 -8.64 5.33
N GLY A 164 -10.84 -9.42 5.45
CA GLY A 164 -12.23 -8.95 5.34
C GLY A 164 -12.63 -7.84 6.31
N ASN A 165 -11.88 -7.65 7.40
CA ASN A 165 -12.18 -6.66 8.44
C ASN A 165 -11.69 -5.26 8.07
N LEU A 166 -10.84 -5.14 7.04
CA LEU A 166 -10.29 -3.86 6.57
C LEU A 166 -11.32 -3.09 5.74
N LYS A 167 -12.39 -2.60 6.40
CA LYS A 167 -13.53 -1.96 5.75
C LYS A 167 -13.19 -0.62 5.08
N ASN A 168 -12.14 0.05 5.54
CA ASN A 168 -11.67 1.33 4.99
C ASN A 168 -10.60 1.17 3.91
N LEU A 169 -10.21 -0.06 3.56
CA LEU A 169 -9.15 -0.31 2.59
C LEU A 169 -9.60 0.14 1.19
N GLN A 170 -8.82 1.02 0.57
CA GLN A 170 -9.08 1.56 -0.76
C GLN A 170 -8.14 0.96 -1.80
N THR A 171 -6.88 0.74 -1.44
CA THR A 171 -5.87 0.17 -2.34
C THR A 171 -5.23 -1.05 -1.70
N LEU A 172 -5.25 -2.16 -2.43
CA LEU A 172 -4.53 -3.39 -2.11
C LEU A 172 -3.57 -3.70 -3.27
N HIS A 173 -2.27 -3.53 -3.01
CA HIS A 173 -1.20 -3.82 -3.96
C HIS A 173 -0.35 -4.97 -3.41
N VAL A 174 -0.29 -6.08 -4.14
CA VAL A 174 0.31 -7.32 -3.65
C VAL A 174 1.22 -7.91 -4.71
N ASN A 175 2.48 -8.12 -4.34
CA ASN A 175 3.52 -8.76 -5.12
C ASN A 175 3.78 -8.12 -6.49
N GLU A 176 4.98 -8.36 -7.01
CA GLU A 176 5.31 -8.07 -8.39
C GLU A 176 5.30 -9.40 -9.15
N TYR A 177 4.50 -9.44 -10.23
CA TYR A 177 4.33 -10.40 -11.34
C TYR A 177 4.59 -11.91 -11.13
N ILE A 178 5.63 -12.31 -10.41
CA ILE A 178 6.11 -13.70 -10.30
C ILE A 178 5.38 -14.46 -9.18
N LEU A 179 5.02 -13.80 -8.08
CA LEU A 179 4.43 -14.47 -6.91
C LEU A 179 2.92 -14.33 -6.87
N LEU A 180 2.21 -15.37 -7.31
CA LEU A 180 0.75 -15.42 -7.27
C LEU A 180 0.21 -15.37 -5.83
N CYS A 181 -0.81 -14.55 -5.59
CA CYS A 181 -1.45 -14.46 -4.28
C CYS A 181 -2.69 -15.36 -4.17
N LYS A 182 -2.92 -15.92 -2.98
CA LYS A 182 -4.13 -16.65 -2.58
C LYS A 182 -4.94 -15.79 -1.62
N LEU A 183 -5.98 -15.16 -2.16
CA LEU A 183 -6.99 -14.44 -1.39
C LEU A 183 -7.81 -15.41 -0.51
N PRO A 184 -8.35 -14.94 0.63
CA PRO A 184 -9.18 -15.77 1.51
C PRO A 184 -10.49 -16.19 0.80
N PRO A 185 -11.24 -17.15 1.36
CA PRO A 185 -12.53 -17.56 0.82
C PRO A 185 -13.47 -16.37 0.58
N LYS A 186 -14.34 -16.48 -0.44
CA LYS A 186 -15.26 -15.39 -0.82
C LYS A 186 -16.15 -14.92 0.34
N THR A 187 -16.51 -15.82 1.25
CA THR A 187 -17.30 -15.52 2.45
C THR A 187 -16.56 -14.62 3.43
N ALA A 188 -15.24 -14.73 3.50
CA ALA A 188 -14.38 -13.94 4.37
C ALA A 188 -13.94 -12.62 3.72
N LEU A 189 -13.90 -12.51 2.38
CA LEU A 189 -13.46 -11.32 1.67
C LEU A 189 -14.61 -10.33 1.44
N GLN A 190 -14.88 -9.50 2.45
CA GLN A 190 -15.94 -8.46 2.42
C GLN A 190 -15.34 -7.05 2.54
N ILE A 191 -14.32 -6.77 1.74
CA ILE A 191 -13.70 -5.45 1.63
C ILE A 191 -14.28 -4.68 0.45
N ASN A 192 -14.20 -3.35 0.49
CA ASN A 192 -14.66 -2.50 -0.61
C ASN A 192 -13.49 -1.69 -1.18
N VAL A 193 -12.55 -2.38 -1.83
CA VAL A 193 -11.36 -1.76 -2.43
C VAL A 193 -11.69 -1.14 -3.78
N ARG A 194 -11.03 -0.03 -4.08
CA ARG A 194 -11.09 0.68 -5.36
C ARG A 194 -9.97 0.26 -6.30
N HIS A 195 -8.78 -0.02 -5.76
CA HIS A 195 -7.64 -0.42 -6.56
C HIS A 195 -7.12 -1.77 -6.07
N PHE A 196 -7.18 -2.78 -6.94
CA PHE A 196 -6.63 -4.11 -6.68
C PHE A 196 -5.56 -4.43 -7.72
N ILE A 197 -4.31 -4.48 -7.28
CA ILE A 197 -3.14 -4.74 -8.13
C ILE A 197 -2.45 -5.97 -7.55
N ALA A 198 -2.61 -7.11 -8.20
CA ALA A 198 -1.95 -8.33 -7.76
C ALA A 198 -1.86 -9.36 -8.90
N PRO A 199 -0.74 -10.10 -9.02
CA PRO A 199 -0.71 -11.30 -9.82
C PRO A 199 -1.62 -12.33 -9.15
N TYR A 200 -2.78 -12.57 -9.76
CA TYR A 200 -3.81 -13.46 -9.26
C TYR A 200 -4.02 -14.57 -10.28
N SER A 201 -4.29 -15.81 -9.86
CA SER A 201 -4.49 -16.94 -10.79
C SER A 201 -5.83 -17.66 -10.64
N LYS A 202 -6.73 -17.19 -9.77
CA LYS A 202 -8.04 -17.81 -9.56
C LYS A 202 -9.13 -17.05 -10.32
N PRO A 203 -10.30 -17.68 -10.57
CA PRO A 203 -11.41 -17.02 -11.27
C PRO A 203 -11.91 -15.77 -10.54
N LEU A 204 -12.18 -14.72 -11.30
CA LEU A 204 -12.63 -13.41 -10.81
C LEU A 204 -13.99 -13.44 -10.11
N LYS A 205 -14.78 -14.52 -10.23
CA LYS A 205 -16.03 -14.72 -9.46
C LYS A 205 -15.83 -14.57 -7.93
N ARG A 206 -14.61 -14.77 -7.42
CA ARG A 206 -14.25 -14.53 -6.01
C ARG A 206 -14.13 -13.04 -5.66
N ILE A 207 -13.77 -12.21 -6.63
CA ILE A 207 -13.52 -10.76 -6.52
C ILE A 207 -14.73 -9.93 -7.02
N SER A 208 -15.63 -10.52 -7.83
CA SER A 208 -16.84 -9.90 -8.41
C SER A 208 -17.85 -9.24 -7.46
N LYS A 209 -17.65 -9.25 -6.14
CA LYS A 209 -18.46 -8.48 -5.17
C LYS A 209 -17.83 -7.13 -4.79
N LEU A 210 -16.64 -6.81 -5.31
CA LEU A 210 -16.01 -5.50 -5.12
C LEU A 210 -16.71 -4.47 -6.01
N THR A 211 -17.88 -3.99 -5.59
CA THR A 211 -18.73 -3.09 -6.37
C THR A 211 -18.12 -1.69 -6.56
N SER A 212 -17.12 -1.32 -5.76
CA SER A 212 -16.42 -0.03 -5.88
C SER A 212 -15.08 -0.11 -6.59
N LEU A 213 -14.76 -1.22 -7.25
CA LEU A 213 -13.50 -1.41 -7.96
C LEU A 213 -13.39 -0.46 -9.16
N GLN A 214 -12.27 0.24 -9.26
CA GLN A 214 -11.94 1.26 -10.27
C GLN A 214 -10.64 0.91 -11.05
N LEU A 215 -9.76 0.12 -10.45
CA LEU A 215 -8.55 -0.37 -11.11
C LEU A 215 -8.32 -1.84 -10.73
N LEU A 216 -8.10 -2.65 -11.76
CA LEU A 216 -7.76 -4.06 -11.65
C LEU A 216 -6.53 -4.35 -12.53
N SER A 217 -5.46 -4.87 -11.94
CA SER A 217 -4.22 -5.18 -12.66
C SER A 217 -3.58 -6.47 -12.15
N GLY A 218 -2.82 -7.14 -13.03
CA GLY A 218 -2.16 -8.42 -12.74
C GLY A 218 -3.05 -9.66 -12.98
N ILE A 219 -4.03 -9.54 -13.88
CA ILE A 219 -5.00 -10.60 -14.17
C ILE A 219 -4.89 -11.02 -15.64
N SER A 220 -4.80 -12.33 -15.85
CA SER A 220 -4.74 -13.01 -17.15
C SER A 220 -6.14 -13.17 -17.77
N TYR A 221 -6.17 -13.24 -19.09
CA TYR A 221 -7.41 -13.30 -19.89
C TYR A 221 -8.32 -14.49 -19.52
N ASP A 222 -7.74 -15.64 -19.22
CA ASP A 222 -8.46 -16.87 -18.85
C ASP A 222 -9.26 -16.74 -17.54
N GLN A 223 -8.92 -15.77 -16.69
CA GLN A 223 -9.57 -15.55 -15.39
C GLN A 223 -10.87 -14.76 -15.46
N TRP A 224 -11.16 -14.17 -16.62
CA TRP A 224 -12.40 -13.46 -16.93
C TRP A 224 -13.56 -14.39 -17.32
N LYS A 225 -13.27 -15.66 -17.56
CA LYS A 225 -14.30 -16.68 -17.82
C LYS A 225 -15.25 -16.73 -16.62
N ASP A 226 -16.54 -16.60 -16.89
CA ASP A 226 -17.65 -16.63 -15.91
C ASP A 226 -17.81 -15.38 -15.02
N VAL A 227 -17.27 -14.23 -15.42
CA VAL A 227 -17.53 -12.94 -14.76
C VAL A 227 -18.73 -12.24 -15.42
N TYR A 228 -19.79 -12.02 -14.66
CA TYR A 228 -20.88 -11.13 -15.09
C TYR A 228 -20.43 -9.66 -14.94
N PHE A 229 -20.20 -8.99 -16.08
CA PHE A 229 -19.75 -7.59 -16.15
C PHE A 229 -20.66 -6.59 -15.41
N VAL A 230 -21.92 -6.95 -15.19
CA VAL A 230 -22.90 -6.15 -14.43
C VAL A 230 -22.43 -5.82 -13.00
N ASN A 231 -21.52 -6.60 -12.42
CA ASN A 231 -20.97 -6.33 -11.08
C ASN A 231 -19.69 -5.46 -11.08
N LEU A 232 -19.17 -5.08 -12.24
CA LEU A 232 -17.92 -4.33 -12.43
C LEU A 232 -18.15 -2.99 -13.15
N VAL A 233 -19.27 -2.33 -12.88
CA VAL A 233 -19.72 -1.11 -13.58
C VAL A 233 -18.75 0.06 -13.46
N ASN A 234 -17.86 0.04 -12.46
CA ASN A 234 -16.91 1.10 -12.17
C ASN A 234 -15.49 0.85 -12.71
N LEU A 235 -15.25 -0.30 -13.37
CA LEU A 235 -13.94 -0.70 -13.88
C LEU A 235 -13.58 -0.03 -15.20
#